data_AF-A0A1J3J9U9-F1
#
_entry.id   AF-A0A1J3J9U9-F1
#
_cell.length_a   1.000
_cell.length_b   1.000
_cell.length_c   1.000
_cell.angle_alpha   90.00
_cell.angle_beta   90.00
_cell.angle_gamma   90.00
#
_symmetry.space_group_name_H-M   'P 1'
#
loop_
_entity.id
_entity.type
_entity.pdbx_description
1 polymer ?
#
loop_
_entity_poly.entity_id
_entity_poly.type
_entity_poly.pdbx_seq_one_letter_code
_entity_poly.pdbx_strand_id
1 'polypeptide(L)'
;FLIFLAPPHSETPTVRFTALLKPLPSKIHPTMADEKKKRNKKKKRGGSSKKKISTEQTEAFKSVTDWVFVGSSPPLSSSSSLDDFAVTIDTGSLRCGEKLVFELHSHSNRSDGFLSPSKLVERAYNNGVKVLSLTDHDTMAGIPEAVEAGRRFGIKIIPGIEISTLFCSRESGSEEPVHILAYYGTSGPAMYGELEGLLVKIRDGRFVRGREMVSKLNKLKIPLKWEHVTRIAGKDAAPGRLHVARALLEAGYVENLRQAFTKYLYDGGPAYCTGSEPMSEEAVKLICKTGGVAVLAHPWALKDHVSVIRRLKDAGLHGVEVYRSDGKQEVFSELADTYSLLKLGGSDYHGKGGRNESELGSVNLPVTALQEFLKVGRPIWCEAIKATMRTFLDQPCDSNLSNILRFDRTRILKGSSVWSCGKELMDRCLAIWLTSDESQSDEFEDLRLKLSFVSITSKGSLVTVGS
;
A
#
# COMPACT_ATOMS: atom_id res chain seq x y z
N PHE A 1 25.61 25.98 53.58
CA PHE A 1 25.70 25.87 55.04
C PHE A 1 26.51 24.61 55.34
N LEU A 2 27.68 24.76 55.98
CA LEU A 2 28.65 23.73 56.44
C LEU A 2 29.16 22.66 55.44
N ILE A 3 30.31 21.99 55.59
CA ILE A 3 31.73 22.34 55.93
C ILE A 3 32.47 21.00 56.19
N PHE A 4 33.53 20.71 55.39
CA PHE A 4 34.71 19.84 55.67
C PHE A 4 34.49 18.34 56.09
N LEU A 5 35.39 17.36 55.84
CA LEU A 5 36.87 17.31 55.96
C LEU A 5 37.58 16.33 54.97
N ALA A 6 38.74 16.79 54.46
CA ALA A 6 40.06 16.17 54.17
C ALA A 6 40.31 14.67 53.74
N PRO A 7 41.35 14.40 52.88
CA PRO A 7 41.84 13.06 52.41
C PRO A 7 43.09 12.59 53.26
N PRO A 8 44.01 11.61 52.94
CA PRO A 8 44.70 11.26 51.65
C PRO A 8 45.04 9.74 51.37
N HIS A 9 45.84 9.48 50.31
CA HIS A 9 46.52 8.21 49.88
C HIS A 9 45.66 7.04 49.35
N SER A 10 46.10 6.14 48.46
CA SER A 10 47.18 6.08 47.43
C SER A 10 46.89 4.84 46.56
N GLU A 11 46.87 4.88 45.23
CA GLU A 11 47.94 4.42 44.31
C GLU A 11 47.27 4.19 42.93
N THR A 12 48.05 4.12 41.85
CA THR A 12 47.58 3.66 40.53
C THR A 12 48.30 2.38 40.14
N PRO A 13 47.71 1.55 39.26
CA PRO A 13 48.45 1.34 38.03
C PRO A 13 47.60 1.41 36.75
N THR A 14 48.11 2.23 35.84
CA THR A 14 47.79 2.36 34.42
C THR A 14 47.64 1.03 33.67
N VAL A 15 46.50 0.79 33.04
CA VAL A 15 46.36 -0.25 31.99
C VAL A 15 46.55 0.39 30.62
N ARG A 16 47.60 -0.02 29.90
CA ARG A 16 47.90 0.42 28.53
C ARG A 16 46.99 -0.28 27.53
N PHE A 17 46.24 0.47 26.73
CA PHE A 17 45.72 -0.01 25.44
C PHE A 17 46.70 0.33 24.32
N THR A 18 47.46 -0.67 23.85
CA THR A 18 48.33 -0.54 22.67
C THR A 18 47.54 -0.76 21.39
N ALA A 19 47.51 0.24 20.52
CA ALA A 19 46.92 0.13 19.18
C ALA A 19 47.73 -0.82 18.28
N LEU A 20 47.05 -1.74 17.58
CA LEU A 20 47.63 -2.59 16.55
C LEU A 20 47.24 -2.10 15.15
N LEU A 21 47.94 -1.08 14.67
CA LEU A 21 47.99 -0.74 13.25
C LEU A 21 48.89 -1.77 12.53
N LYS A 22 48.37 -2.46 11.52
CA LYS A 22 49.18 -3.24 10.57
C LYS A 22 49.32 -2.47 9.24
N PRO A 23 50.51 -2.43 8.63
CA PRO A 23 50.79 -1.56 7.48
C PRO A 23 50.34 -2.15 6.14
N LEU A 24 49.99 -1.25 5.21
CA LEU A 24 49.84 -1.54 3.78
C LEU A 24 51.22 -1.77 3.12
N PRO A 25 51.39 -2.78 2.25
CA PRO A 25 52.59 -2.93 1.44
C PRO A 25 52.52 -2.05 0.19
N SER A 26 53.47 -1.12 0.06
CA SER A 26 53.68 -0.31 -1.14
C SER A 26 54.67 -0.97 -2.11
N LYS A 27 54.29 -1.18 -3.38
CA LYS A 27 55.25 -1.40 -4.48
C LYS A 27 54.80 -0.78 -5.81
N ILE A 28 55.46 0.33 -6.13
CA ILE A 28 56.12 0.66 -7.42
C ILE A 28 55.23 0.71 -8.69
N HIS A 29 55.12 1.92 -9.24
CA HIS A 29 54.64 2.20 -10.60
C HIS A 29 55.64 1.74 -11.69
N PRO A 30 55.15 1.16 -12.81
CA PRO A 30 55.78 1.27 -14.12
C PRO A 30 55.39 2.61 -14.79
N THR A 31 56.28 3.14 -15.63
CA THR A 31 56.18 4.46 -16.26
C THR A 31 55.28 4.49 -17.51
N MET A 32 54.74 5.67 -17.84
CA MET A 32 53.95 5.88 -19.06
C MET A 32 54.81 5.82 -20.34
N ALA A 33 54.94 4.65 -20.96
CA ALA A 33 55.57 4.56 -22.30
C ALA A 33 55.18 3.37 -23.20
N ASP A 34 54.08 2.61 -22.98
CA ASP A 34 53.81 1.46 -23.88
C ASP A 34 52.35 1.03 -24.18
N GLU A 35 51.33 1.87 -23.94
CA GLU A 35 49.91 1.55 -24.25
C GLU A 35 49.26 2.36 -25.39
N LYS A 36 50.06 2.92 -26.31
CA LYS A 36 49.55 3.61 -27.52
C LYS A 36 49.76 2.83 -28.83
N LYS A 37 49.60 1.51 -28.83
CA LYS A 37 49.60 0.69 -30.07
C LYS A 37 48.67 -0.54 -30.13
N LYS A 38 47.58 -0.59 -29.33
CA LYS A 38 46.53 -1.64 -29.43
C LYS A 38 45.08 -1.16 -29.60
N ARG A 39 44.82 0.14 -29.79
CA ARG A 39 43.50 0.68 -30.17
C ARG A 39 43.39 0.95 -31.67
N ASN A 40 43.29 -0.11 -32.50
CA ASN A 40 42.62 -0.10 -33.82
C ASN A 40 42.71 -1.46 -34.57
N LYS A 41 41.96 -2.51 -34.13
CA LYS A 41 41.41 -3.60 -34.99
C LYS A 41 40.67 -4.68 -34.17
N LYS A 42 39.35 -4.51 -33.99
CA LYS A 42 38.29 -5.54 -33.79
C LYS A 42 36.96 -4.79 -33.58
N LYS A 43 36.36 -4.22 -34.63
CA LYS A 43 35.37 -4.87 -35.51
C LYS A 43 34.36 -5.77 -34.77
N LYS A 44 33.14 -5.22 -34.62
CA LYS A 44 31.82 -5.85 -34.72
C LYS A 44 31.67 -7.29 -34.21
N ARG A 45 31.10 -7.44 -32.99
CA ARG A 45 30.08 -8.47 -32.66
C ARG A 45 29.42 -8.17 -31.29
N GLY A 46 28.72 -7.04 -31.20
CA GLY A 46 27.83 -6.73 -30.08
C GLY A 46 26.46 -7.37 -30.30
N GLY A 47 26.37 -8.69 -30.18
CA GLY A 47 25.07 -9.36 -30.11
C GLY A 47 24.44 -9.06 -28.75
N SER A 48 23.22 -8.54 -28.73
CA SER A 48 22.47 -8.37 -27.49
C SER A 48 22.19 -9.74 -26.88
N SER A 49 22.93 -10.07 -25.82
CA SER A 49 22.59 -11.20 -24.97
C SER A 49 21.24 -10.89 -24.31
N LYS A 50 20.14 -11.34 -24.92
CA LYS A 50 18.85 -11.46 -24.23
C LYS A 50 19.13 -12.32 -23.00
N LYS A 51 19.12 -11.70 -21.81
CA LYS A 51 19.22 -12.42 -20.53
C LYS A 51 18.19 -13.55 -20.58
N LYS A 52 18.67 -14.79 -20.56
CA LYS A 52 17.80 -15.96 -20.54
C LYS A 52 17.03 -15.90 -19.22
N ILE A 53 15.72 -15.68 -19.31
CA ILE A 53 14.83 -15.59 -18.14
C ILE A 53 14.96 -16.93 -17.39
N SER A 54 15.07 -16.90 -16.06
CA SER A 54 15.15 -18.13 -15.28
C SER A 54 13.81 -18.88 -15.33
N THR A 55 13.83 -20.19 -15.08
CA THR A 55 12.61 -21.02 -15.06
C THR A 55 11.61 -20.45 -14.06
N GLU A 56 12.07 -20.14 -12.85
CA GLU A 56 11.32 -19.47 -11.77
C GLU A 56 10.67 -18.15 -12.22
N GLN A 57 11.40 -17.25 -12.90
CA GLN A 57 10.83 -15.99 -13.40
C GLN A 57 9.78 -16.22 -14.49
N THR A 58 9.89 -17.31 -15.25
CA THR A 58 8.92 -17.69 -16.28
C THR A 58 7.65 -18.28 -15.66
N GLU A 59 7.80 -19.13 -14.64
CA GLU A 59 6.69 -19.69 -13.86
C GLU A 59 5.95 -18.60 -13.07
N ALA A 60 6.68 -17.68 -12.44
CA ALA A 60 6.13 -16.51 -11.78
C ALA A 60 5.36 -15.62 -12.76
N PHE A 61 5.94 -15.34 -13.93
CA PHE A 61 5.27 -14.57 -14.97
C PHE A 61 3.97 -15.23 -15.42
N LYS A 62 3.96 -16.54 -15.66
CA LYS A 62 2.75 -17.29 -16.02
C LYS A 62 1.71 -17.23 -14.89
N SER A 63 2.10 -17.62 -13.67
CA SER A 63 1.22 -17.68 -12.50
C SER A 63 0.55 -16.35 -12.18
N VAL A 64 1.30 -15.25 -12.24
CA VAL A 64 0.77 -13.89 -12.06
C VAL A 64 -0.07 -13.45 -13.25
N THR A 65 0.35 -13.74 -14.49
CA THR A 65 -0.45 -13.42 -15.70
C THR A 65 -1.81 -14.10 -15.63
N ASP A 66 -1.84 -15.41 -15.41
CA ASP A 66 -3.07 -16.20 -15.30
C ASP A 66 -3.99 -15.54 -14.26
N TRP A 67 -3.48 -15.27 -13.04
CA TRP A 67 -4.22 -14.58 -11.98
C TRP A 67 -4.77 -13.19 -12.37
N VAL A 68 -3.95 -12.34 -13.01
CA VAL A 68 -4.35 -10.99 -13.44
C VAL A 68 -5.57 -11.05 -14.36
N PHE A 69 -5.62 -12.01 -15.28
CA PHE A 69 -6.68 -12.12 -16.29
C PHE A 69 -7.79 -13.13 -15.97
N VAL A 70 -7.76 -13.87 -14.84
CA VAL A 70 -8.89 -14.71 -14.38
C VAL A 70 -10.19 -13.89 -14.40
N GLY A 71 -11.24 -14.46 -15.01
CA GLY A 71 -12.57 -13.85 -15.11
C GLY A 71 -12.73 -12.78 -16.19
N SER A 72 -11.68 -12.49 -16.98
CA SER A 72 -11.75 -11.53 -18.09
C SER A 72 -12.41 -12.15 -19.32
N SER A 73 -13.75 -12.25 -19.31
CA SER A 73 -14.49 -12.55 -20.54
C SER A 73 -14.20 -11.48 -21.60
N PRO A 74 -13.89 -11.85 -22.87
CA PRO A 74 -13.87 -10.87 -23.94
C PRO A 74 -15.28 -10.25 -24.08
N PRO A 75 -15.39 -8.96 -24.42
CA PRO A 75 -16.70 -8.36 -24.67
C PRO A 75 -17.38 -9.13 -25.81
N LEU A 76 -18.67 -9.46 -25.64
CA LEU A 76 -19.42 -10.13 -26.71
C LEU A 76 -19.36 -9.27 -27.97
N SER A 77 -18.95 -9.88 -29.08
CA SER A 77 -18.99 -9.26 -30.40
C SER A 77 -20.43 -9.12 -30.88
N SER A 78 -21.13 -8.09 -30.41
CA SER A 78 -22.42 -7.68 -30.96
C SER A 78 -22.21 -7.08 -32.36
N SER A 79 -22.60 -7.83 -33.38
CA SER A 79 -22.66 -7.34 -34.76
C SER A 79 -23.64 -6.18 -34.90
N SER A 80 -23.25 -5.16 -35.70
CA SER A 80 -24.05 -3.99 -36.13
C SER A 80 -24.67 -3.14 -35.00
N SER A 81 -24.29 -1.89 -34.79
CA SER A 81 -24.24 -0.78 -35.76
C SER A 81 -23.27 0.34 -35.35
N LEU A 82 -23.06 1.32 -36.24
CA LEU A 82 -22.08 2.41 -36.07
C LEU A 82 -22.42 3.36 -34.92
N ASP A 83 -21.49 3.55 -33.99
CA ASP A 83 -21.41 4.73 -33.13
C ASP A 83 -19.92 5.10 -32.91
N ASP A 84 -19.53 6.28 -33.40
CA ASP A 84 -18.14 6.66 -33.70
C ASP A 84 -17.43 7.32 -32.50
N PHE A 85 -17.39 6.63 -31.35
CA PHE A 85 -16.63 7.07 -30.16
C PHE A 85 -16.14 5.92 -29.24
N ALA A 86 -16.12 4.67 -29.74
CA ALA A 86 -15.71 3.51 -28.96
C ALA A 86 -14.18 3.34 -28.91
N VAL A 87 -13.59 3.50 -27.71
CA VAL A 87 -12.21 3.08 -27.45
C VAL A 87 -12.13 1.56 -27.63
N THR A 88 -11.39 1.12 -28.66
CA THR A 88 -11.21 -0.31 -28.96
C THR A 88 -10.32 -0.94 -27.89
N ILE A 89 -10.92 -1.64 -26.93
CA ILE A 89 -10.16 -2.38 -25.91
C ILE A 89 -9.57 -3.63 -26.58
N ASP A 90 -8.27 -3.61 -26.89
CA ASP A 90 -7.52 -4.79 -27.30
C ASP A 90 -7.38 -5.74 -26.09
N THR A 91 -8.34 -6.65 -25.94
CA THR A 91 -8.25 -7.78 -24.99
C THR A 91 -7.49 -8.98 -25.60
N GLY A 92 -6.67 -8.74 -26.62
CA GLY A 92 -5.80 -9.74 -27.22
C GLY A 92 -4.75 -10.25 -26.22
N SER A 93 -4.54 -11.56 -26.22
CA SER A 93 -3.52 -12.27 -25.42
C SER A 93 -2.19 -11.50 -25.36
N LEU A 94 -1.68 -11.27 -24.15
CA LEU A 94 -0.41 -10.59 -23.88
C LEU A 94 0.67 -11.02 -24.86
N ARG A 95 1.11 -10.10 -25.72
CA ARG A 95 2.15 -10.39 -26.71
C ARG A 95 3.44 -10.76 -25.99
N CYS A 96 4.15 -11.77 -26.50
CA CYS A 96 5.43 -12.22 -25.94
C CYS A 96 6.46 -11.09 -25.91
N GLY A 97 6.56 -10.40 -24.76
CA GLY A 97 7.37 -9.19 -24.57
C GLY A 97 6.71 -8.07 -23.77
N GLU A 98 5.39 -8.10 -23.56
CA GLU A 98 4.74 -7.11 -22.68
C GLU A 98 5.10 -7.36 -21.19
N LYS A 99 5.48 -6.28 -20.51
CA LYS A 99 5.86 -6.29 -19.11
C LYS A 99 4.62 -6.07 -18.25
N LEU A 100 4.38 -6.96 -17.28
CA LEU A 100 3.42 -6.67 -16.22
C LEU A 100 3.94 -5.51 -15.35
N VAL A 101 3.13 -4.46 -15.22
CA VAL A 101 3.40 -3.30 -14.38
C VAL A 101 2.42 -3.28 -13.22
N PHE A 102 2.93 -3.02 -12.02
CA PHE A 102 2.20 -3.09 -10.77
C PHE A 102 2.33 -1.76 -10.04
N GLU A 103 1.28 -1.38 -9.33
CA GLU A 103 1.27 -0.25 -8.42
C GLU A 103 0.65 -0.70 -7.09
N LEU A 104 1.42 -0.71 -6.00
CA LEU A 104 0.95 -1.21 -4.70
C LEU A 104 0.84 -0.11 -3.62
N HIS A 105 1.16 1.14 -3.95
CA HIS A 105 1.06 2.27 -3.01
C HIS A 105 0.68 3.54 -3.78
N SER A 106 -0.58 3.95 -3.66
CA SER A 106 -1.10 5.14 -4.34
C SER A 106 -2.29 5.78 -3.61
N HIS A 107 -2.42 7.11 -3.72
CA HIS A 107 -3.36 7.94 -2.98
C HIS A 107 -4.32 8.69 -3.90
N SER A 108 -5.56 8.87 -3.43
CA SER A 108 -6.62 9.61 -4.10
C SER A 108 -7.10 10.80 -3.26
N ASN A 109 -8.05 11.57 -3.80
CA ASN A 109 -8.69 12.67 -3.08
C ASN A 109 -9.65 12.23 -1.95
N ARG A 110 -9.64 10.94 -1.56
CA ARG A 110 -10.27 10.45 -0.32
C ARG A 110 -9.34 10.59 0.89
N SER A 111 -8.03 10.67 0.67
CA SER A 111 -7.05 11.06 1.69
C SER A 111 -6.45 12.43 1.40
N ASP A 112 -5.30 12.50 0.72
CA ASP A 112 -4.61 13.74 0.37
C ASP A 112 -4.00 13.70 -1.04
N GLY A 113 -4.36 12.70 -1.87
CA GLY A 113 -4.14 12.75 -3.31
C GLY A 113 -4.98 13.83 -4.01
N PHE A 114 -4.67 14.10 -5.29
CA PHE A 114 -5.37 15.08 -6.12
C PHE A 114 -6.41 14.46 -7.06
N LEU A 115 -6.19 13.22 -7.51
CA LEU A 115 -7.10 12.53 -8.43
C LEU A 115 -8.22 11.80 -7.66
N SER A 116 -9.43 11.74 -8.22
CA SER A 116 -10.44 10.81 -7.71
C SER A 116 -10.00 9.36 -7.95
N PRO A 117 -10.51 8.37 -7.18
CA PRO A 117 -10.21 6.96 -7.40
C PRO A 117 -10.39 6.53 -8.88
N SER A 118 -11.46 6.98 -9.55
CA SER A 118 -11.67 6.71 -10.99
C SER A 118 -10.56 7.29 -11.87
N LYS A 119 -10.12 8.52 -11.61
CA LYS A 119 -9.07 9.20 -12.38
C LYS A 119 -7.67 8.66 -12.08
N LEU A 120 -7.44 8.17 -10.87
CA LEU A 120 -6.22 7.47 -10.49
C LEU A 120 -6.07 6.17 -11.30
N VAL A 121 -7.13 5.36 -11.38
CA VAL A 121 -7.13 4.12 -12.17
C VAL A 121 -6.99 4.40 -13.67
N GLU A 122 -7.64 5.43 -14.20
CA GLU A 122 -7.45 5.90 -15.59
C GLU A 122 -6.00 6.32 -15.87
N ARG A 123 -5.35 7.03 -14.93
CA ARG A 123 -3.92 7.40 -15.04
C ARG A 123 -3.03 6.16 -15.01
N ALA A 124 -3.30 5.20 -14.14
CA ALA A 124 -2.57 3.94 -14.05
C ALA A 124 -2.69 3.11 -15.36
N TYR A 125 -3.88 3.05 -15.95
CA TYR A 125 -4.11 2.40 -17.25
C TYR A 125 -3.26 3.00 -18.36
N ASN A 126 -3.24 4.33 -18.46
CA ASN A 126 -2.42 5.05 -19.44
C ASN A 126 -0.90 4.84 -19.22
N ASN A 127 -0.48 4.49 -18.00
CA ASN A 127 0.90 4.12 -17.68
C ASN A 127 1.18 2.60 -17.83
N GLY A 128 0.21 1.81 -18.30
CA GLY A 128 0.35 0.37 -18.55
C GLY A 128 0.20 -0.54 -17.32
N VAL A 129 -0.21 0.01 -16.17
CA VAL A 129 -0.44 -0.74 -14.93
C VAL A 129 -1.54 -1.79 -15.14
N LYS A 130 -1.31 -3.02 -14.68
CA LYS A 130 -2.26 -4.15 -14.74
C LYS A 130 -2.86 -4.50 -13.37
N VAL A 131 -2.14 -4.20 -12.30
CA VAL A 131 -2.57 -4.40 -10.90
C VAL A 131 -2.32 -3.11 -10.14
N LEU A 132 -3.36 -2.56 -9.51
CA LEU A 132 -3.28 -1.34 -8.70
C LEU A 132 -3.86 -1.58 -7.30
N SER A 133 -3.17 -1.11 -6.26
CA SER A 133 -3.76 -0.91 -4.93
C SER A 133 -3.93 0.58 -4.66
N LEU A 134 -5.15 0.95 -4.29
CA LEU A 134 -5.46 2.27 -3.73
C LEU A 134 -5.31 2.13 -2.21
N THR A 135 -4.45 2.97 -1.62
CA THR A 135 -4.01 2.86 -0.24
C THR A 135 -4.17 4.20 0.50
N ASP A 136 -5.31 4.87 0.29
CA ASP A 136 -5.62 6.17 0.91
C ASP A 136 -5.35 6.17 2.43
N HIS A 137 -4.72 7.23 2.95
CA HIS A 137 -4.52 7.40 4.40
C HIS A 137 -5.81 7.28 5.22
N ASP A 138 -5.81 6.33 6.16
CA ASP A 138 -6.83 6.11 7.18
C ASP A 138 -8.28 5.96 6.65
N THR A 139 -8.48 5.58 5.39
CA THR A 139 -9.81 5.37 4.82
C THR A 139 -9.83 4.35 3.68
N MET A 140 -10.90 3.56 3.60
CA MET A 140 -11.18 2.68 2.45
C MET A 140 -12.31 3.24 1.54
N ALA A 141 -12.73 4.49 1.75
CA ALA A 141 -13.88 5.08 1.05
C ALA A 141 -13.70 5.16 -0.49
N GLY A 142 -12.46 5.17 -0.98
CA GLY A 142 -12.15 5.19 -2.41
C GLY A 142 -12.24 3.83 -3.11
N ILE A 143 -12.10 2.72 -2.37
CA ILE A 143 -12.00 1.37 -2.93
C ILE A 143 -13.20 1.01 -3.84
N PRO A 144 -14.48 1.26 -3.48
CA PRO A 144 -15.61 0.86 -4.31
C PRO A 144 -15.69 1.65 -5.63
N GLU A 145 -15.14 2.87 -5.67
CA GLU A 145 -15.00 3.67 -6.88
C GLU A 145 -13.83 3.17 -7.74
N ALA A 146 -12.69 2.84 -7.11
CA ALA A 146 -11.52 2.27 -7.77
C ALA A 146 -11.82 0.92 -8.43
N VAL A 147 -12.50 0.00 -7.72
CA VAL A 147 -12.86 -1.35 -8.23
C VAL A 147 -13.71 -1.27 -9.49
N GLU A 148 -14.76 -0.44 -9.49
CA GLU A 148 -15.60 -0.26 -10.68
C GLU A 148 -14.86 0.45 -11.82
N ALA A 149 -13.90 1.34 -11.53
CA ALA A 149 -13.02 1.90 -12.55
C ALA A 149 -12.06 0.83 -13.12
N GLY A 150 -11.48 -0.03 -12.26
CA GLY A 150 -10.60 -1.13 -12.66
C GLY A 150 -11.29 -2.09 -13.61
N ARG A 151 -12.55 -2.45 -13.33
CA ARG A 151 -13.41 -3.25 -14.21
C ARG A 151 -13.60 -2.63 -15.59
N ARG A 152 -13.69 -1.29 -15.71
CA ARG A 152 -13.80 -0.58 -17.00
C ARG A 152 -12.49 -0.56 -17.80
N PHE A 153 -11.35 -0.44 -17.11
CA PHE A 153 -10.03 -0.31 -17.74
C PHE A 153 -9.25 -1.64 -17.86
N GLY A 154 -9.78 -2.75 -17.35
CA GLY A 154 -9.05 -4.03 -17.33
C GLY A 154 -7.88 -4.04 -16.34
N ILE A 155 -7.98 -3.29 -15.24
CA ILE A 155 -7.00 -3.28 -14.14
C ILE A 155 -7.58 -4.05 -12.96
N LYS A 156 -6.84 -5.03 -12.43
CA LYS A 156 -7.21 -5.69 -11.19
C LYS A 156 -6.87 -4.79 -10.00
N ILE A 157 -7.88 -4.49 -9.18
CA ILE A 157 -7.74 -3.64 -8.01
C ILE A 157 -7.54 -4.50 -6.76
N ILE A 158 -6.53 -4.17 -5.97
CA ILE A 158 -6.30 -4.74 -4.64
C ILE A 158 -6.82 -3.73 -3.60
N PRO A 159 -7.91 -4.03 -2.87
CA PRO A 159 -8.36 -3.23 -1.73
C PRO A 159 -7.21 -2.96 -0.75
N GLY A 160 -6.84 -1.70 -0.60
CA GLY A 160 -5.72 -1.26 0.23
C GLY A 160 -6.12 -0.14 1.20
N ILE A 161 -5.22 0.17 2.11
CA ILE A 161 -5.26 1.33 3.00
C ILE A 161 -3.85 1.56 3.57
N GLU A 162 -3.46 2.82 3.76
CA GLU A 162 -2.28 3.16 4.56
C GLU A 162 -2.74 3.69 5.93
N ILE A 163 -2.45 2.95 7.00
CA ILE A 163 -2.85 3.31 8.36
C ILE A 163 -1.72 4.10 9.03
N SER A 164 -2.07 5.28 9.54
CA SER A 164 -1.16 6.16 10.29
C SER A 164 -1.02 5.65 11.72
N THR A 165 0.21 5.46 12.18
CA THR A 165 0.53 4.91 13.50
C THR A 165 1.70 5.65 14.15
N LEU A 166 1.91 5.43 15.45
CA LEU A 166 3.11 5.87 16.17
C LEU A 166 3.90 4.64 16.63
N PHE A 167 5.22 4.73 16.53
CA PHE A 167 6.14 3.79 17.15
C PHE A 167 6.93 4.48 18.25
N CYS A 168 6.79 3.98 19.48
CA CYS A 168 7.56 4.43 20.64
C CYS A 168 8.80 3.54 20.78
N SER A 169 10.00 4.08 20.56
CA SER A 169 11.26 3.36 20.77
C SER A 169 11.48 3.11 22.27
N ARG A 170 11.75 1.85 22.65
CA ARG A 170 12.03 1.48 24.05
C ARG A 170 13.37 2.03 24.57
N GLU A 171 14.30 2.33 23.67
CA GLU A 171 15.67 2.71 24.04
C GLU A 171 15.79 4.23 24.27
N SER A 172 15.14 5.02 23.42
CA SER A 172 15.13 6.48 23.50
C SER A 172 13.90 7.07 24.19
N GLY A 173 12.82 6.28 24.34
CA GLY A 173 11.50 6.77 24.76
C GLY A 173 10.83 7.70 23.73
N SER A 174 11.43 7.90 22.55
CA SER A 174 10.91 8.80 21.52
C SER A 174 9.86 8.12 20.65
N GLU A 175 8.84 8.89 20.27
CA GLU A 175 7.82 8.49 19.31
C GLU A 175 8.20 9.00 17.90
N GLU A 176 8.08 8.13 16.90
CA GLU A 176 8.14 8.51 15.49
C GLU A 176 6.89 8.03 14.71
N PRO A 177 6.40 8.81 13.73
CA PRO A 177 5.28 8.39 12.90
C PRO A 177 5.70 7.22 11.99
N VAL A 178 4.90 6.17 11.98
CA VAL A 178 5.08 4.97 11.15
C VAL A 178 3.79 4.72 10.38
N HIS A 179 3.89 4.37 9.11
CA HIS A 179 2.72 4.03 8.30
C HIS A 179 2.72 2.54 7.93
N ILE A 180 1.56 1.90 8.06
CA ILE A 180 1.37 0.48 7.78
C ILE A 180 0.36 0.33 6.65
N LEU A 181 0.81 -0.23 5.52
CA LEU A 181 -0.06 -0.64 4.43
C LEU A 181 -0.78 -1.94 4.81
N ALA A 182 -2.07 -2.03 4.49
CA ALA A 182 -2.87 -3.23 4.66
C ALA A 182 -3.58 -3.58 3.35
N TYR A 183 -3.36 -4.80 2.86
CA TYR A 183 -3.99 -5.32 1.63
C TYR A 183 -5.02 -6.41 1.95
N TYR A 184 -6.23 -6.24 1.43
CA TYR A 184 -7.36 -7.16 1.64
C TYR A 184 -7.82 -7.78 0.31
N GLY A 185 -8.50 -8.92 0.40
CA GLY A 185 -9.17 -9.56 -0.74
C GLY A 185 -10.45 -8.83 -1.15
N THR A 186 -11.19 -9.36 -2.12
CA THR A 186 -12.36 -8.69 -2.73
C THR A 186 -13.46 -8.29 -1.75
N SER A 187 -13.70 -9.10 -0.71
CA SER A 187 -14.71 -8.83 0.33
C SER A 187 -14.24 -7.81 1.37
N GLY A 188 -12.99 -7.34 1.28
CA GLY A 188 -12.38 -6.45 2.26
C GLY A 188 -12.06 -7.15 3.61
N PRO A 189 -11.90 -6.38 4.70
CA PRO A 189 -11.66 -6.91 6.03
C PRO A 189 -12.88 -7.64 6.61
N ALA A 190 -12.68 -8.85 7.13
CA ALA A 190 -13.74 -9.67 7.72
C ALA A 190 -14.41 -9.01 8.94
N MET A 191 -13.67 -8.18 9.68
CA MET A 191 -14.16 -7.42 10.83
C MET A 191 -14.15 -5.91 10.53
N TYR A 192 -14.71 -5.51 9.38
CA TYR A 192 -14.72 -4.12 8.90
C TYR A 192 -15.15 -3.10 9.97
N GLY A 193 -16.13 -3.41 10.83
CA GLY A 193 -16.58 -2.52 11.89
C GLY A 193 -15.52 -2.19 12.95
N GLU A 194 -14.65 -3.15 13.31
CA GLU A 194 -13.53 -2.87 14.23
C GLU A 194 -12.46 -2.01 13.56
N LEU A 195 -12.12 -2.33 12.30
CA LEU A 195 -11.16 -1.53 11.53
C LEU A 195 -11.66 -0.09 11.36
N GLU A 196 -12.87 0.08 10.84
CA GLU A 196 -13.47 1.41 10.63
C GLU A 196 -13.59 2.19 11.94
N GLY A 197 -13.88 1.53 13.07
CA GLY A 197 -13.88 2.14 14.39
C GLY A 197 -12.50 2.64 14.85
N LEU A 198 -11.40 2.02 14.42
CA LEU A 198 -10.04 2.57 14.60
C LEU A 198 -9.80 3.75 13.64
N LEU A 199 -10.14 3.59 12.36
CA LEU A 199 -9.90 4.60 11.33
C LEU A 199 -10.65 5.92 11.61
N VAL A 200 -11.90 5.84 12.10
CA VAL A 200 -12.66 7.02 12.56
C VAL A 200 -11.89 7.78 13.64
N LYS A 201 -11.35 7.09 14.66
CA LYS A 201 -10.58 7.74 15.75
C LYS A 201 -9.34 8.46 15.22
N ILE A 202 -8.61 7.86 14.28
CA ILE A 202 -7.43 8.49 13.65
C ILE A 202 -7.86 9.75 12.89
N ARG A 203 -8.93 9.65 12.07
CA ARG A 203 -9.45 10.78 11.28
C ARG A 203 -9.96 11.91 12.17
N ASP A 204 -10.69 11.61 13.24
CA ASP A 204 -11.14 12.60 14.23
C ASP A 204 -9.94 13.30 14.91
N GLY A 205 -8.90 12.54 15.26
CA GLY A 205 -7.61 13.05 15.71
C GLY A 205 -6.97 14.01 14.70
N ARG A 206 -7.03 13.72 13.40
CA ARG A 206 -6.56 14.64 12.34
C ARG A 206 -7.33 15.96 12.33
N PHE A 207 -8.65 15.97 12.60
CA PHE A 207 -9.44 17.22 12.71
C PHE A 207 -9.08 18.06 13.94
N VAL A 208 -8.70 17.43 15.06
CA VAL A 208 -8.20 18.15 16.25
C VAL A 208 -6.80 18.72 15.96
N ARG A 209 -5.87 17.84 15.55
CA ARG A 209 -4.49 18.20 15.17
C ARG A 209 -4.45 19.33 14.14
N GLY A 210 -5.29 19.25 13.11
CA GLY A 210 -5.37 20.28 12.06
C GLY A 210 -5.69 21.68 12.60
N ARG A 211 -6.64 21.77 13.53
CA ARG A 211 -7.00 23.04 14.19
C ARG A 211 -5.88 23.57 15.07
N GLU A 212 -5.16 22.69 15.75
CA GLU A 212 -3.98 23.09 16.55
C GLU A 212 -2.82 23.58 15.68
N MET A 213 -2.51 22.91 14.56
CA MET A 213 -1.48 23.36 13.61
C MET A 213 -1.80 24.78 13.10
N VAL A 214 -3.06 25.04 12.73
CA VAL A 214 -3.52 26.39 12.35
C VAL A 214 -3.40 27.39 13.51
N SER A 215 -3.74 27.00 14.74
CA SER A 215 -3.56 27.85 15.93
C SER A 215 -2.08 28.21 16.18
N LYS A 216 -1.16 27.26 15.99
CA LYS A 216 0.30 27.51 16.06
C LYS A 216 0.77 28.46 14.96
N LEU A 217 0.32 28.26 13.71
CA LEU A 217 0.63 29.18 12.59
C LEU A 217 0.12 30.61 12.86
N ASN A 218 -1.10 30.76 13.40
CA ASN A 218 -1.66 32.05 13.77
C ASN A 218 -0.81 32.77 14.84
N LYS A 219 -0.27 32.04 15.83
CA LYS A 219 0.69 32.58 16.82
C LYS A 219 2.00 33.04 16.17
N LEU A 220 2.45 32.37 15.11
CA LEU A 220 3.61 32.74 14.28
C LEU A 220 3.32 33.88 13.28
N LYS A 221 2.22 34.64 13.48
CA LYS A 221 1.77 35.76 12.62
C LYS A 221 1.40 35.35 11.18
N ILE A 222 1.01 34.10 10.99
CA ILE A 222 0.47 33.57 9.73
C ILE A 222 -1.03 33.35 9.94
N PRO A 223 -1.92 34.33 9.65
CA PRO A 223 -3.35 34.25 9.91
C PRO A 223 -4.06 33.31 8.90
N LEU A 224 -3.81 32.01 9.04
CA LEU A 224 -4.43 30.96 8.24
C LEU A 224 -5.80 30.61 8.83
N LYS A 225 -6.81 30.48 7.97
CA LYS A 225 -8.18 30.11 8.36
C LYS A 225 -8.37 28.60 8.31
N TRP A 226 -9.07 28.04 9.29
CA TRP A 226 -9.35 26.60 9.33
C TRP A 226 -10.21 26.17 8.14
N GLU A 227 -11.14 27.04 7.73
CA GLU A 227 -12.06 26.86 6.60
C GLU A 227 -11.31 26.76 5.26
N HIS A 228 -10.10 27.35 5.18
CA HIS A 228 -9.24 27.20 4.01
C HIS A 228 -8.66 25.77 3.95
N VAL A 229 -8.16 25.26 5.07
CA VAL A 229 -7.61 23.90 5.16
C VAL A 229 -8.68 22.85 4.86
N THR A 230 -9.88 22.98 5.43
CA THR A 230 -10.99 22.04 5.17
C THR A 230 -11.55 22.15 3.75
N ARG A 231 -11.55 23.35 3.13
CA ARG A 231 -11.89 23.49 1.70
C ARG A 231 -10.93 22.70 0.81
N ILE A 232 -9.62 22.69 1.12
CA ILE A 232 -8.62 21.98 0.32
C ILE A 232 -8.69 20.45 0.55
N ALA A 233 -8.94 20.01 1.78
CA ALA A 233 -9.19 18.59 2.07
C ALA A 233 -10.50 18.09 1.42
N GLY A 234 -11.49 18.97 1.28
CA GLY A 234 -12.82 18.58 0.80
C GLY A 234 -13.68 17.99 1.91
N LYS A 235 -14.86 17.48 1.52
CA LYS A 235 -15.87 16.97 2.47
C LYS A 235 -15.59 15.55 2.97
N ASP A 236 -14.88 14.76 2.16
CA ASP A 236 -14.78 13.31 2.32
C ASP A 236 -13.42 12.84 2.87
N ALA A 237 -12.51 13.78 3.21
CA ALA A 237 -11.15 13.49 3.63
C ALA A 237 -10.76 14.21 4.94
N ALA A 238 -9.92 13.56 5.76
CA ALA A 238 -9.48 14.08 7.04
C ALA A 238 -8.23 14.98 6.89
N PRO A 239 -8.22 16.24 7.36
CA PRO A 239 -7.11 17.19 7.14
C PRO A 239 -5.75 16.77 7.72
N GLY A 240 -4.93 16.08 6.90
CA GLY A 240 -3.50 15.84 7.14
C GLY A 240 -2.61 17.09 7.00
N ARG A 241 -1.32 16.94 7.35
CA ARG A 241 -0.28 18.00 7.23
C ARG A 241 -0.19 18.57 5.80
N LEU A 242 -0.37 17.73 4.77
CA LEU A 242 -0.31 18.15 3.38
C LEU A 242 -1.39 19.19 3.02
N HIS A 243 -2.58 19.11 3.62
CA HIS A 243 -3.64 20.11 3.42
C HIS A 243 -3.29 21.47 4.04
N VAL A 244 -2.64 21.48 5.20
CA VAL A 244 -2.11 22.71 5.81
C VAL A 244 -0.97 23.28 4.95
N ALA A 245 -0.09 22.44 4.43
CA ALA A 245 0.98 22.86 3.51
C ALA A 245 0.42 23.48 2.20
N ARG A 246 -0.64 22.88 1.63
CA ARG A 246 -1.37 23.44 0.49
C ARG A 246 -2.05 24.77 0.83
N ALA A 247 -2.68 24.88 2.00
CA ALA A 247 -3.31 26.13 2.45
C ALA A 247 -2.29 27.27 2.64
N LEU A 248 -1.10 26.96 3.19
CA LEU A 248 0.01 27.91 3.28
C LEU A 248 0.50 28.38 1.90
N LEU A 249 0.55 27.46 0.93
CA LEU A 249 0.96 27.75 -0.45
C LEU A 249 -0.09 28.60 -1.20
N GLU A 250 -1.35 28.21 -1.16
CA GLU A 250 -2.45 28.98 -1.78
C GLU A 250 -2.62 30.37 -1.15
N ALA A 251 -2.31 30.53 0.14
CA ALA A 251 -2.34 31.82 0.82
C ALA A 251 -1.05 32.64 0.67
N GLY A 252 -0.05 32.16 -0.09
CA GLY A 252 1.18 32.89 -0.40
C GLY A 252 2.21 33.00 0.73
N TYR A 253 2.08 32.21 1.81
CA TYR A 253 3.05 32.18 2.92
C TYR A 253 4.29 31.32 2.63
N VAL A 254 4.21 30.49 1.59
CA VAL A 254 5.32 29.69 1.06
C VAL A 254 5.28 29.65 -0.47
N GLU A 255 6.44 29.44 -1.09
CA GLU A 255 6.61 29.31 -2.55
C GLU A 255 6.27 27.90 -3.06
N ASN A 256 6.38 26.88 -2.19
CA ASN A 256 6.16 25.48 -2.54
C ASN A 256 5.93 24.61 -1.28
N LEU A 257 5.40 23.40 -1.50
CA LEU A 257 5.10 22.45 -0.41
C LEU A 257 6.36 22.07 0.40
N ARG A 258 7.53 21.94 -0.23
CA ARG A 258 8.79 21.61 0.45
C ARG A 258 9.12 22.66 1.50
N GLN A 259 8.97 23.95 1.18
CA GLN A 259 9.21 25.05 2.11
C GLN A 259 8.23 25.01 3.30
N ALA A 260 6.95 24.65 3.11
CA ALA A 260 6.00 24.47 4.23
C ALA A 260 6.45 23.37 5.20
N PHE A 261 6.85 22.21 4.68
CA PHE A 261 7.38 21.13 5.52
C PHE A 261 8.68 21.54 6.21
N THR A 262 9.70 22.02 5.47
CA THR A 262 11.00 22.40 6.05
C THR A 262 10.93 23.56 7.06
N LYS A 263 10.01 24.51 6.90
CA LYS A 263 9.95 25.71 7.77
C LYS A 263 8.96 25.59 8.94
N TYR A 264 7.87 24.83 8.79
CA TYR A 264 6.77 24.85 9.76
C TYR A 264 6.27 23.46 10.19
N LEU A 265 6.19 22.48 9.28
CA LEU A 265 5.41 21.24 9.46
C LEU A 265 6.24 19.94 9.57
N TYR A 266 7.57 20.04 9.61
CA TYR A 266 8.48 18.93 9.92
C TYR A 266 8.28 18.41 11.35
N ASP A 267 8.73 17.19 11.64
CA ASP A 267 8.54 16.56 12.96
C ASP A 267 9.28 17.35 14.05
N GLY A 268 8.53 17.81 15.07
CA GLY A 268 9.05 18.73 16.09
C GLY A 268 9.16 20.21 15.65
N GLY A 269 8.66 20.56 14.46
CA GLY A 269 8.69 21.91 13.92
C GLY A 269 7.70 22.90 14.57
N PRO A 270 7.80 24.21 14.26
CA PRO A 270 7.07 25.28 14.96
C PRO A 270 5.53 25.14 14.95
N ALA A 271 4.97 24.53 13.91
CA ALA A 271 3.54 24.27 13.78
C ALA A 271 3.20 22.77 13.85
N TYR A 272 4.14 21.90 14.18
CA TYR A 272 3.92 20.47 14.33
C TYR A 272 3.04 20.16 15.55
N CYS A 273 2.11 19.22 15.40
CA CYS A 273 1.35 18.60 16.49
C CYS A 273 1.34 17.08 16.27
N THR A 274 1.32 16.31 17.35
CA THR A 274 0.96 14.88 17.32
C THR A 274 -0.55 14.73 17.15
N GLY A 275 -1.01 13.55 16.72
CA GLY A 275 -2.44 13.22 16.68
C GLY A 275 -2.79 12.17 17.73
N SER A 276 -3.86 11.43 17.48
CA SER A 276 -4.29 10.27 18.27
C SER A 276 -4.12 8.97 17.46
N GLU A 277 -3.01 8.87 16.72
CA GLU A 277 -2.63 7.66 16.01
C GLU A 277 -2.36 6.48 17.00
N PRO A 278 -2.78 5.25 16.69
CA PRO A 278 -2.54 4.07 17.53
C PRO A 278 -1.07 3.64 17.51
N MET A 279 -0.71 2.75 18.44
CA MET A 279 0.60 2.10 18.40
C MET A 279 0.71 1.19 17.17
N SER A 280 1.86 1.24 16.50
CA SER A 280 2.10 0.53 15.24
C SER A 280 1.89 -0.99 15.34
N GLU A 281 2.25 -1.60 16.47
CA GLU A 281 2.01 -3.03 16.74
C GLU A 281 0.53 -3.38 16.93
N GLU A 282 -0.29 -2.45 17.43
CA GLU A 282 -1.74 -2.65 17.58
C GLU A 282 -2.43 -2.60 16.22
N ALA A 283 -2.00 -1.67 15.36
CA ALA A 283 -2.47 -1.60 13.98
C ALA A 283 -2.10 -2.86 13.19
N VAL A 284 -0.85 -3.34 13.27
CA VAL A 284 -0.45 -4.61 12.62
C VAL A 284 -1.31 -5.78 13.12
N LYS A 285 -1.50 -5.92 14.44
CA LYS A 285 -2.36 -6.98 15.00
C LYS A 285 -3.80 -6.89 14.51
N LEU A 286 -4.37 -5.69 14.40
CA LEU A 286 -5.72 -5.50 13.88
C LEU A 286 -5.82 -5.83 12.39
N ILE A 287 -4.82 -5.48 11.59
CA ILE A 287 -4.74 -5.85 10.16
C ILE A 287 -4.74 -7.39 10.04
N CYS A 288 -3.89 -8.08 10.82
CA CYS A 288 -3.87 -9.55 10.84
C CYS A 288 -5.22 -10.14 11.27
N LYS A 289 -5.81 -9.64 12.36
CA LYS A 289 -7.13 -10.08 12.87
C LYS A 289 -8.27 -9.87 11.86
N THR A 290 -8.20 -8.80 11.07
CA THR A 290 -9.22 -8.46 10.07
C THR A 290 -9.00 -9.15 8.71
N GLY A 291 -7.95 -9.97 8.57
CA GLY A 291 -7.67 -10.73 7.34
C GLY A 291 -6.93 -9.93 6.27
N GLY A 292 -6.04 -9.01 6.66
CA GLY A 292 -5.21 -8.23 5.76
C GLY A 292 -3.72 -8.59 5.83
N VAL A 293 -3.00 -8.32 4.74
CA VAL A 293 -1.53 -8.43 4.67
C VAL A 293 -0.92 -7.10 5.13
N ALA A 294 -0.34 -7.09 6.34
CA ALA A 294 0.32 -5.93 6.93
C ALA A 294 1.75 -5.71 6.40
N VAL A 295 2.05 -4.52 5.89
CA VAL A 295 3.32 -4.17 5.24
C VAL A 295 3.82 -2.80 5.71
N LEU A 296 5.11 -2.68 6.03
CA LEU A 296 5.71 -1.41 6.46
C LEU A 296 5.95 -0.51 5.24
N ALA A 297 5.31 0.67 5.22
CA ALA A 297 5.47 1.67 4.18
C ALA A 297 6.81 2.42 4.31
N HIS A 298 7.37 2.84 3.16
CA HIS A 298 8.50 3.78 3.01
C HIS A 298 9.51 3.84 4.17
N PRO A 299 10.13 2.71 4.58
CA PRO A 299 10.97 2.63 5.79
C PRO A 299 12.22 3.51 5.75
N TRP A 300 12.59 4.03 4.58
CA TRP A 300 13.61 5.06 4.39
C TRP A 300 13.27 6.43 5.00
N ALA A 301 12.03 6.66 5.43
CA ALA A 301 11.62 7.85 6.17
C ALA A 301 11.89 7.74 7.68
N LEU A 302 12.13 6.52 8.20
CA LEU A 302 12.25 6.24 9.63
C LEU A 302 13.66 6.47 10.16
N LYS A 303 13.75 6.85 11.44
CA LYS A 303 15.01 7.03 12.17
C LYS A 303 15.56 5.69 12.64
N ASP A 304 14.74 4.86 13.28
CA ASP A 304 15.13 3.53 13.79
C ASP A 304 14.36 2.40 13.07
N HIS A 305 14.59 2.30 11.76
CA HIS A 305 13.94 1.28 10.91
C HIS A 305 14.24 -0.16 11.38
N VAL A 306 15.38 -0.43 12.00
CA VAL A 306 15.75 -1.79 12.46
C VAL A 306 14.89 -2.22 13.65
N SER A 307 14.75 -1.37 14.68
CA SER A 307 13.89 -1.70 15.84
C SER A 307 12.41 -1.72 15.46
N VAL A 308 11.97 -0.85 14.54
CA VAL A 308 10.61 -0.84 14.00
C VAL A 308 10.32 -2.17 13.30
N ILE A 309 11.12 -2.55 12.29
CA ILE A 309 10.91 -3.79 11.53
C ILE A 309 10.88 -5.01 12.45
N ARG A 310 11.81 -5.11 13.41
CA ARG A 310 11.88 -6.22 14.37
C ARG A 310 10.61 -6.32 15.22
N ARG A 311 10.16 -5.24 15.86
CA ARG A 311 8.97 -5.26 16.72
C ARG A 311 7.67 -5.42 15.95
N LEU A 312 7.59 -4.87 14.74
CA LEU A 312 6.45 -5.10 13.87
C LEU A 312 6.41 -6.57 13.39
N LYS A 313 7.56 -7.20 13.11
CA LYS A 313 7.63 -8.64 12.83
C LYS A 313 7.08 -9.46 14.00
N ASP A 314 7.49 -9.15 15.23
CA ASP A 314 6.97 -9.78 16.46
C ASP A 314 5.44 -9.58 16.63
N ALA A 315 4.88 -8.50 16.05
CA ALA A 315 3.45 -8.20 16.05
C ALA A 315 2.65 -8.84 14.90
N GLY A 316 3.32 -9.44 13.91
CA GLY A 316 2.68 -10.08 12.74
C GLY A 316 2.91 -9.39 11.39
N LEU A 317 3.95 -8.55 11.23
CA LEU A 317 4.26 -7.93 9.95
C LEU A 317 4.60 -8.97 8.86
N HIS A 318 4.01 -8.82 7.68
CA HIS A 318 4.18 -9.73 6.54
C HIS A 318 5.23 -9.22 5.54
N GLY A 319 5.37 -7.90 5.39
CA GLY A 319 6.26 -7.31 4.40
C GLY A 319 6.79 -5.92 4.74
N VAL A 320 7.65 -5.41 3.88
CA VAL A 320 8.21 -4.06 3.92
C VAL A 320 8.40 -3.54 2.50
N GLU A 321 8.26 -2.23 2.30
CA GLU A 321 8.60 -1.60 1.04
C GLU A 321 10.13 -1.55 0.84
N VAL A 322 10.58 -2.16 -0.27
CA VAL A 322 11.97 -2.30 -0.69
C VAL A 322 12.18 -1.71 -2.08
N TYR A 323 11.15 -1.68 -2.92
CA TYR A 323 11.22 -1.12 -4.27
C TYR A 323 10.65 0.30 -4.29
N ARG A 324 11.40 1.22 -4.91
CA ARG A 324 11.02 2.61 -5.13
C ARG A 324 11.34 3.00 -6.57
N SER A 325 10.93 4.19 -7.02
CA SER A 325 11.10 4.63 -8.41
C SER A 325 12.57 4.79 -8.85
N ASP A 326 13.48 5.03 -7.90
CA ASP A 326 14.93 5.07 -8.09
C ASP A 326 15.61 3.69 -7.97
N GLY A 327 14.87 2.64 -7.57
CA GLY A 327 15.32 1.25 -7.60
C GLY A 327 15.05 0.45 -6.32
N LYS A 328 15.68 -0.71 -6.25
CA LYS A 328 15.67 -1.62 -5.09
C LYS A 328 16.59 -1.07 -4.01
N GLN A 329 16.05 -0.89 -2.80
CA GLN A 329 16.78 -0.37 -1.65
C GLN A 329 17.42 -1.54 -0.89
N GLU A 330 18.71 -1.80 -1.12
CA GLU A 330 19.36 -3.04 -0.65
C GLU A 330 19.34 -3.23 0.87
N VAL A 331 19.48 -2.16 1.67
CA VAL A 331 19.38 -2.22 3.15
C VAL A 331 18.04 -2.82 3.60
N PHE A 332 16.92 -2.40 3.00
CA PHE A 332 15.60 -2.95 3.32
C PHE A 332 15.37 -4.33 2.69
N SER A 333 16.06 -4.67 1.60
CA SER A 333 16.07 -6.04 1.07
C SER A 333 16.74 -7.01 2.06
N GLU A 334 17.91 -6.65 2.59
CA GLU A 334 18.68 -7.48 3.53
C GLU A 334 17.93 -7.66 4.86
N LEU A 335 17.30 -6.60 5.37
CA LEU A 335 16.41 -6.68 6.54
C LEU A 335 15.17 -7.55 6.25
N ALA A 336 14.57 -7.43 5.06
CA ALA A 336 13.45 -8.28 4.68
C ALA A 336 13.84 -9.76 4.58
N ASP A 337 15.03 -10.07 4.04
CA ASP A 337 15.59 -11.43 4.04
C ASP A 337 15.83 -11.95 5.47
N THR A 338 16.42 -11.11 6.34
CA THR A 338 16.73 -11.45 7.74
C THR A 338 15.48 -11.81 8.56
N TYR A 339 14.37 -11.12 8.32
CA TYR A 339 13.11 -11.31 9.05
C TYR A 339 12.05 -12.13 8.28
N SER A 340 12.40 -12.74 7.15
CA SER A 340 11.47 -13.45 6.25
C SER A 340 10.21 -12.62 5.98
N LEU A 341 10.41 -11.44 5.38
CA LEU A 341 9.37 -10.48 5.01
C LEU A 341 9.26 -10.35 3.49
N LEU A 342 8.03 -10.13 3.01
CA LEU A 342 7.76 -9.77 1.62
C LEU A 342 8.44 -8.45 1.25
N LYS A 343 8.99 -8.38 0.03
CA LYS A 343 9.67 -7.20 -0.52
C LYS A 343 8.76 -6.52 -1.53
N LEU A 344 7.99 -5.53 -1.09
CA LEU A 344 7.02 -4.83 -1.95
C LEU A 344 7.52 -3.43 -2.33
N GLY A 345 6.65 -2.66 -2.99
CA GLY A 345 6.87 -1.25 -3.25
C GLY A 345 5.80 -0.70 -4.19
N GLY A 346 5.45 0.56 -3.96
CA GLY A 346 4.69 1.38 -4.89
C GLY A 346 5.27 2.79 -5.03
N SER A 347 4.64 3.61 -5.87
CA SER A 347 5.15 4.94 -6.20
C SER A 347 4.94 5.98 -5.09
N ASP A 348 4.04 5.72 -4.15
CA ASP A 348 3.51 6.72 -3.21
C ASP A 348 2.92 7.95 -3.96
N TYR A 349 2.27 7.67 -5.10
CA TYR A 349 1.73 8.71 -5.97
C TYR A 349 0.51 9.39 -5.35
N HIS A 350 0.54 10.73 -5.31
CA HIS A 350 -0.58 11.56 -4.89
C HIS A 350 -1.11 12.46 -6.02
N GLY A 351 -0.43 12.53 -7.17
CA GLY A 351 -0.79 13.42 -8.29
C GLY A 351 -0.52 14.90 -8.00
N LYS A 352 0.52 15.19 -7.20
CA LYS A 352 1.05 16.54 -6.93
C LYS A 352 1.53 17.23 -8.20
N GLY A 353 2.02 16.46 -9.17
CA GLY A 353 2.54 16.98 -10.43
C GLY A 353 3.92 17.63 -10.30
N GLY A 354 4.58 17.82 -11.45
CA GLY A 354 5.97 18.28 -11.50
C GLY A 354 6.98 17.13 -11.47
N ARG A 355 8.28 17.46 -11.37
CA ARG A 355 9.39 16.51 -11.60
C ARG A 355 9.83 15.70 -10.37
N ASN A 356 9.21 15.92 -9.21
CA ASN A 356 9.67 15.39 -7.92
C ASN A 356 8.74 14.30 -7.34
N GLU A 357 7.81 13.79 -8.14
CA GLU A 357 6.88 12.72 -7.75
C GLU A 357 7.08 11.51 -8.67
N SER A 358 7.05 10.31 -8.10
CA SER A 358 7.09 9.06 -8.84
C SER A 358 5.76 8.84 -9.56
N GLU A 359 5.75 8.64 -10.87
CA GLU A 359 4.51 8.31 -11.60
C GLU A 359 3.97 6.91 -11.25
N LEU A 360 2.66 6.71 -11.42
CA LEU A 360 2.01 5.41 -11.20
C LEU A 360 2.66 4.33 -12.08
N GLY A 361 3.05 3.20 -11.47
CA GLY A 361 3.73 2.11 -12.18
C GLY A 361 5.19 2.37 -12.56
N SER A 362 5.79 3.48 -12.11
CA SER A 362 7.23 3.75 -12.32
C SER A 362 8.14 2.82 -11.50
N VAL A 363 7.63 2.23 -10.41
CA VAL A 363 8.38 1.31 -9.57
C VAL A 363 8.57 -0.03 -10.27
N ASN A 364 9.82 -0.44 -10.45
CA ASN A 364 10.17 -1.69 -11.10
C ASN A 364 10.05 -2.90 -10.15
N LEU A 365 8.82 -3.20 -9.70
CA LEU A 365 8.53 -4.37 -8.86
C LEU A 365 8.66 -5.67 -9.69
N PRO A 366 9.52 -6.63 -9.31
CA PRO A 366 9.66 -7.90 -10.03
C PRO A 366 8.40 -8.77 -9.94
N VAL A 367 8.11 -9.55 -10.97
CA VAL A 367 6.93 -10.43 -10.99
C VAL A 367 6.99 -11.52 -9.90
N THR A 368 8.18 -11.98 -9.53
CA THR A 368 8.35 -12.88 -8.37
C THR A 368 7.97 -12.23 -7.05
N ALA A 369 8.18 -10.92 -6.87
CA ALA A 369 7.74 -10.23 -5.64
C ALA A 369 6.21 -10.23 -5.52
N LEU A 370 5.50 -10.05 -6.63
CA LEU A 370 4.03 -10.18 -6.63
C LEU A 370 3.57 -11.64 -6.49
N GLN A 371 4.33 -12.61 -7.02
CA GLN A 371 4.03 -14.04 -6.80
C GLN A 371 4.15 -14.42 -5.32
N GLU A 372 5.23 -14.03 -4.63
CA GLU A 372 5.39 -14.28 -3.18
C GLU A 372 4.31 -13.56 -2.37
N PHE A 373 3.95 -12.33 -2.74
CA PHE A 373 2.82 -11.61 -2.14
C PHE A 373 1.50 -12.39 -2.27
N LEU A 374 1.21 -12.97 -3.43
CA LEU A 374 0.01 -13.78 -3.62
C LEU A 374 0.05 -15.11 -2.84
N LYS A 375 1.22 -15.76 -2.73
CA LYS A 375 1.40 -16.97 -1.90
C LYS A 375 1.07 -16.72 -0.42
N VAL A 376 1.42 -15.54 0.11
CA VAL A 376 1.10 -15.14 1.49
C VAL A 376 -0.33 -14.60 1.62
N GLY A 377 -0.75 -13.75 0.68
CA GLY A 377 -2.03 -13.04 0.77
C GLY A 377 -3.25 -13.92 0.53
N ARG A 378 -3.20 -14.85 -0.45
CA ARG A 378 -4.37 -15.67 -0.80
C ARG A 378 -4.92 -16.48 0.38
N PRO A 379 -4.12 -17.26 1.15
CA PRO A 379 -4.66 -18.00 2.30
C PRO A 379 -5.29 -17.08 3.35
N ILE A 380 -4.69 -15.92 3.62
CA ILE A 380 -5.23 -14.92 4.56
C ILE A 380 -6.58 -14.40 4.08
N TRP A 381 -6.70 -14.04 2.79
CA TRP A 381 -7.95 -13.57 2.20
C TRP A 381 -9.01 -14.69 2.09
N CYS A 382 -8.61 -15.95 1.90
CA CYS A 382 -9.54 -17.11 1.95
C CYS A 382 -10.22 -17.18 3.31
N GLU A 383 -9.43 -17.20 4.39
CA GLU A 383 -9.98 -17.29 5.75
C GLU A 383 -10.79 -16.04 6.12
N ALA A 384 -10.41 -14.86 5.63
CA ALA A 384 -11.22 -13.65 5.76
C ALA A 384 -12.59 -13.79 5.08
N ILE A 385 -12.63 -14.31 3.83
CA ILE A 385 -13.88 -14.57 3.10
C ILE A 385 -14.72 -15.62 3.85
N LYS A 386 -14.14 -16.75 4.27
CA LYS A 386 -14.84 -17.79 5.04
C LYS A 386 -15.41 -17.23 6.35
N ALA A 387 -14.64 -16.46 7.10
CA ALA A 387 -15.10 -15.81 8.33
C ALA A 387 -16.29 -14.88 8.07
N THR A 388 -16.20 -14.02 7.06
CA THR A 388 -17.28 -13.10 6.67
C THR A 388 -18.56 -13.86 6.28
N MET A 389 -18.41 -14.96 5.54
CA MET A 389 -19.53 -15.80 5.09
C MET A 389 -20.17 -16.59 6.25
N ARG A 390 -19.36 -17.07 7.21
CA ARG A 390 -19.85 -17.67 8.47
C ARG A 390 -20.67 -16.66 9.28
N THR A 391 -20.15 -15.44 9.50
CA THR A 391 -20.88 -14.36 10.19
C THR A 391 -22.20 -13.99 9.49
N PHE A 392 -22.24 -14.05 8.15
CA PHE A 392 -23.47 -13.84 7.40
C PHE A 392 -24.46 -15.00 7.49
N LEU A 393 -24.00 -16.25 7.54
CA LEU A 393 -24.85 -17.42 7.78
C LEU A 393 -25.44 -17.41 9.20
N ASP A 394 -24.64 -17.04 10.20
CA ASP A 394 -25.08 -16.93 11.60
C ASP A 394 -26.12 -15.81 11.78
N GLN A 395 -25.98 -14.71 11.03
CA GLN A 395 -26.86 -13.53 11.08
C GLN A 395 -27.14 -12.96 9.68
N PRO A 396 -28.08 -13.56 8.92
CA PRO A 396 -28.43 -13.09 7.58
C PRO A 396 -29.25 -11.80 7.66
N CYS A 397 -28.57 -10.66 7.64
CA CYS A 397 -29.19 -9.34 7.63
C CYS A 397 -28.58 -8.41 6.56
N ASP A 398 -29.37 -7.43 6.13
CA ASP A 398 -29.01 -6.43 5.11
C ASP A 398 -27.70 -5.68 5.46
N SER A 399 -27.37 -5.52 6.74
CA SER A 399 -26.10 -4.93 7.21
C SER A 399 -24.89 -5.81 6.90
N ASN A 400 -24.97 -7.10 7.19
CA ASN A 400 -23.90 -8.06 6.90
C ASN A 400 -23.74 -8.27 5.39
N LEU A 401 -24.85 -8.32 4.65
CA LEU A 401 -24.83 -8.34 3.19
C LEU A 401 -24.17 -7.07 2.62
N SER A 402 -24.55 -5.89 3.11
CA SER A 402 -23.95 -4.60 2.70
C SER A 402 -22.45 -4.54 2.99
N ASN A 403 -21.97 -5.17 4.07
CA ASN A 403 -20.54 -5.26 4.37
C ASN A 403 -19.78 -6.17 3.39
N ILE A 404 -20.31 -7.35 3.05
CA ILE A 404 -19.71 -8.23 2.00
C ILE A 404 -19.59 -7.49 0.66
N LEU A 405 -20.62 -6.71 0.33
CA LEU A 405 -20.74 -6.01 -0.97
C LEU A 405 -20.09 -4.63 -1.01
N ARG A 406 -19.61 -4.14 0.14
CA ARG A 406 -19.10 -2.76 0.30
C ARG A 406 -18.06 -2.41 -0.77
N PHE A 407 -17.19 -3.36 -1.10
CA PHE A 407 -16.06 -3.19 -1.99
C PHE A 407 -16.33 -3.68 -3.43
N ASP A 408 -17.41 -4.42 -3.67
CA ASP A 408 -17.80 -4.88 -5.00
C ASP A 408 -19.01 -4.09 -5.53
N ARG A 409 -18.70 -2.92 -6.10
CA ARG A 409 -19.71 -1.92 -6.49
C ARG A 409 -20.37 -2.19 -7.84
N THR A 410 -20.77 -3.44 -8.12
CA THR A 410 -21.77 -3.63 -9.19
C THR A 410 -22.99 -2.79 -8.89
N ARG A 411 -23.37 -1.92 -9.82
CA ARG A 411 -24.75 -1.46 -9.90
C ARG A 411 -25.64 -2.70 -9.89
N ILE A 412 -26.51 -2.80 -8.90
CA ILE A 412 -27.78 -3.50 -9.06
C ILE A 412 -28.50 -2.73 -10.18
N LEU A 413 -28.26 -3.17 -11.41
CA LEU A 413 -28.90 -2.62 -12.60
C LEU A 413 -30.40 -2.83 -12.42
N LYS A 414 -31.15 -1.74 -12.32
CA LYS A 414 -32.62 -1.74 -12.32
C LYS A 414 -33.09 -2.37 -13.63
N GLY A 415 -33.25 -3.69 -13.67
CA GLY A 415 -33.77 -4.44 -14.82
C GLY A 415 -33.08 -5.76 -15.17
N SER A 416 -31.86 -6.06 -14.72
CA SER A 416 -31.21 -7.36 -15.00
C SER A 416 -31.26 -8.28 -13.78
N SER A 417 -31.70 -9.53 -14.01
CA SER A 417 -31.94 -10.59 -13.03
C SER A 417 -31.07 -10.51 -11.75
N VAL A 418 -31.76 -10.26 -10.64
CA VAL A 418 -31.21 -10.22 -9.29
C VAL A 418 -30.85 -11.62 -8.81
N TRP A 419 -29.84 -11.70 -7.94
CA TRP A 419 -29.21 -12.92 -7.46
C TRP A 419 -30.23 -13.94 -6.95
N SER A 420 -30.09 -15.19 -7.39
CA SER A 420 -31.04 -16.25 -7.07
C SER A 420 -30.74 -16.92 -5.73
N CYS A 421 -29.49 -16.86 -5.27
CA CYS A 421 -28.96 -17.78 -4.27
C CYS A 421 -27.69 -17.23 -3.61
N GLY A 422 -27.51 -17.45 -2.29
CA GLY A 422 -26.27 -17.10 -1.58
C GLY A 422 -25.00 -17.76 -2.13
N LYS A 423 -25.13 -18.87 -2.88
CA LYS A 423 -24.02 -19.50 -3.60
C LYS A 423 -23.37 -18.57 -4.63
N GLU A 424 -24.16 -17.79 -5.36
CA GLU A 424 -23.67 -16.86 -6.39
C GLU A 424 -22.80 -15.74 -5.77
N LEU A 425 -23.12 -15.33 -4.54
CA LEU A 425 -22.34 -14.36 -3.77
C LEU A 425 -20.96 -14.90 -3.38
N MET A 426 -20.90 -16.15 -2.91
CA MET A 426 -19.66 -16.83 -2.57
C MET A 426 -18.78 -17.05 -3.81
N ASP A 427 -19.33 -17.66 -4.86
CA ASP A 427 -18.57 -17.96 -6.08
C ASP A 427 -17.95 -16.69 -6.69
N ARG A 428 -18.65 -15.55 -6.61
CA ARG A 428 -18.13 -14.25 -7.04
C ARG A 428 -17.02 -13.69 -6.14
N CYS A 429 -17.12 -13.85 -4.82
CA CYS A 429 -16.05 -13.43 -3.91
C CYS A 429 -14.76 -14.24 -4.14
N LEU A 430 -14.90 -15.52 -4.48
CA LEU A 430 -13.80 -16.46 -4.72
C LEU A 430 -13.16 -16.29 -6.12
N ALA A 431 -13.98 -16.12 -7.16
CA ALA A 431 -13.54 -16.12 -8.57
C ALA A 431 -12.54 -15.00 -8.95
N ILE A 432 -12.41 -13.94 -8.14
CA ILE A 432 -11.52 -12.82 -8.44
C ILE A 432 -10.07 -13.09 -7.95
N TRP A 433 -9.89 -14.01 -6.99
CA TRP A 433 -8.64 -14.15 -6.24
C TRP A 433 -8.02 -15.55 -6.22
N LEU A 434 -8.82 -16.61 -6.40
CA LEU A 434 -8.37 -18.01 -6.26
C LEU A 434 -8.09 -18.70 -7.60
N THR A 435 -7.22 -19.70 -7.56
CA THR A 435 -7.18 -20.74 -8.59
C THR A 435 -8.42 -21.63 -8.48
N SER A 436 -8.71 -22.38 -9.55
CA SER A 436 -9.74 -23.41 -9.56
C SER A 436 -9.61 -24.38 -8.37
N ASP A 437 -8.38 -24.79 -8.07
CA ASP A 437 -8.06 -25.77 -7.03
C ASP A 437 -8.24 -25.18 -5.61
N GLU A 438 -7.77 -23.95 -5.38
CA GLU A 438 -7.97 -23.21 -4.12
C GLU A 438 -9.47 -22.97 -3.84
N SER A 439 -10.30 -22.85 -4.89
CA SER A 439 -11.73 -22.62 -4.78
C SER A 439 -12.57 -23.88 -4.46
N GLN A 440 -11.97 -25.08 -4.42
CA GLN A 440 -12.65 -26.37 -4.26
C GLN A 440 -12.35 -27.08 -2.92
N SER A 441 -11.87 -26.37 -1.90
CA SER A 441 -11.69 -26.98 -0.56
C SER A 441 -13.02 -27.43 0.05
N ASP A 442 -13.02 -28.53 0.81
CA ASP A 442 -14.23 -29.09 1.45
C ASP A 442 -15.04 -28.07 2.27
N GLU A 443 -14.35 -27.13 2.96
CA GLU A 443 -15.01 -26.04 3.69
C GLU A 443 -15.76 -25.05 2.78
N PHE A 444 -15.27 -24.80 1.57
CA PHE A 444 -15.98 -23.95 0.61
C PHE A 444 -17.19 -24.68 0.02
N GLU A 445 -17.15 -26.00 -0.17
CA GLU A 445 -18.34 -26.77 -0.57
C GLU A 445 -19.40 -26.83 0.54
N ASP A 446 -19.00 -27.04 1.80
CA ASP A 446 -19.92 -26.95 2.95
C ASP A 446 -20.56 -25.55 3.07
N LEU A 447 -19.77 -24.48 2.92
CA LEU A 447 -20.30 -23.11 2.93
C LEU A 447 -21.20 -22.82 1.71
N ARG A 448 -20.85 -23.31 0.50
CA ARG A 448 -21.69 -23.21 -0.70
C ARG A 448 -23.04 -23.90 -0.49
N LEU A 449 -23.04 -25.10 0.09
CA LEU A 449 -24.25 -25.85 0.42
C LEU A 449 -25.10 -25.08 1.42
N LYS A 450 -24.53 -24.58 2.53
CA LYS A 450 -25.25 -23.78 3.53
C LYS A 450 -25.83 -22.49 2.96
N LEU A 451 -25.05 -21.78 2.14
CA LEU A 451 -25.51 -20.57 1.44
C LEU A 451 -26.54 -20.85 0.34
N SER A 452 -26.65 -22.11 -0.14
CA SER A 452 -27.64 -22.46 -1.17
C SER A 452 -29.08 -22.30 -0.70
N PHE A 453 -29.32 -22.44 0.61
CA PHE A 453 -30.62 -22.27 1.26
C PHE A 453 -30.96 -20.81 1.62
N VAL A 454 -30.07 -19.85 1.30
CA VAL A 454 -30.26 -18.42 1.60
C VAL A 454 -30.71 -17.66 0.35
N SER A 455 -31.92 -17.09 0.40
CA SER A 455 -32.50 -16.30 -0.69
C SER A 455 -32.27 -14.79 -0.49
N ILE A 456 -31.62 -14.14 -1.47
CA ILE A 456 -31.31 -12.70 -1.44
C ILE A 456 -32.26 -11.96 -2.39
N THR A 457 -33.11 -11.06 -1.89
CA THR A 457 -34.09 -10.37 -2.76
C THR A 457 -33.58 -9.04 -3.33
N SER A 458 -34.29 -8.51 -4.33
CA SER A 458 -33.93 -7.34 -5.15
C SER A 458 -33.83 -5.99 -4.42
N LYS A 459 -34.15 -5.96 -3.13
CA LYS A 459 -34.02 -4.78 -2.26
C LYS A 459 -32.95 -4.94 -1.17
N GLY A 460 -32.19 -6.03 -1.18
CA GLY A 460 -31.23 -6.38 -0.12
C GLY A 460 -31.85 -7.19 1.02
N SER A 461 -33.18 -7.14 1.16
CA SER A 461 -33.92 -7.87 2.20
C SER A 461 -33.79 -9.38 2.02
N LEU A 462 -33.36 -10.06 3.07
CA LEU A 462 -33.26 -11.51 3.12
C LEU A 462 -34.61 -12.15 3.46
N VAL A 463 -34.93 -13.25 2.79
CA VAL A 463 -36.02 -14.17 3.18
C VAL A 463 -35.37 -15.38 3.82
N THR A 464 -35.79 -15.68 5.05
CA THR A 464 -35.20 -16.73 5.87
C THR A 464 -35.42 -18.13 5.30
N VAL A 465 -34.47 -19.00 5.65
CA VAL A 465 -34.32 -20.41 5.26
C VAL A 465 -35.65 -21.19 5.27
N GLY A 466 -35.96 -21.82 4.15
CA GLY A 466 -36.90 -22.95 4.12
C GLY A 466 -36.21 -24.20 4.68
N SER A 467 -36.87 -24.87 5.62
CA SER A 467 -36.39 -26.07 6.34
C SER A 467 -36.13 -27.27 5.44
#